data_AF-A0A9K3PNE0-F1
#
_entry.id   AF-A0A9K3PNE0-F1
#
_cell.length_a   1.000
_cell.length_b   1.000
_cell.length_c   1.000
_cell.angle_alpha   90.00
_cell.angle_beta   90.00
_cell.angle_gamma   90.00
#
_symmetry.space_group_name_H-M   'P 1'
#
loop_
_entity.id
_entity.type
_entity.pdbx_description
1 polymer ?
#
loop_
_entity_poly.entity_id
_entity_poly.type
_entity_poly.pdbx_seq_one_letter_code
_entity_poly.pdbx_strand_id
1 'polypeptide(L)'
;MTDLSTTARSQKEYPLEMTEDERYLFDLNGFLIVRGVLTPEEVTAANRAIDNHAHEMVERSDDALRNAKEGTKFFGQGPGRMDLGQCLEWGPEESRVFRSILAHPRLVPLFHGILGKGYRMDHLPLILAQNKGSEGFQLHGGTIDCTSGEYNPHLAYHCHHGTIRSSLLGCNVILEDHNPGDGGFCIVPGSHKSNFKMPKGMVDGEKYEEYIIQPATKAGDVILFSEGTVHGAKSWTSDRQRRTALFRFSPATNVYGRSYFGHEGGGWPTKMYEGLTEAERAVLEPPYANRLDRPNIRPDGSVEITQRSERKRQHDQQIFGTKYF
;
A
#
# COMPACT_ATOMS: atom_id res chain seq x y z
N MET A 1 0.81 -11.79 44.37
CA MET A 1 0.08 -12.24 43.17
C MET A 1 -1.08 -11.28 42.98
N THR A 2 -0.83 -10.19 42.27
CA THR A 2 -1.85 -9.20 41.91
C THR A 2 -2.18 -9.42 40.45
N ASP A 3 -3.41 -9.89 40.26
CA ASP A 3 -4.07 -10.19 39.00
C ASP A 3 -4.09 -8.92 38.13
N LEU A 4 -3.33 -8.95 37.02
CA LEU A 4 -3.35 -7.91 36.00
C LEU A 4 -4.59 -8.17 35.13
N SER A 5 -5.70 -7.58 35.56
CA SER A 5 -6.94 -7.53 34.81
C SER A 5 -6.67 -7.07 33.38
N THR A 6 -6.97 -7.96 32.45
CA THR A 6 -7.11 -7.71 31.02
C THR A 6 -8.00 -6.47 30.80
N THR A 7 -7.37 -5.35 30.42
CA THR A 7 -8.08 -4.21 29.87
C THR A 7 -8.71 -4.64 28.55
N ALA A 8 -10.01 -4.95 28.60
CA ALA A 8 -10.83 -5.16 27.42
C ALA A 8 -10.73 -3.90 26.54
N ARG A 9 -9.97 -3.97 25.46
CA ARG A 9 -10.06 -3.00 24.35
C ARG A 9 -11.53 -3.01 23.92
N SER A 10 -12.23 -1.88 23.96
CA SER A 10 -13.52 -1.79 23.26
C SER A 10 -13.22 -2.11 21.79
N GLN A 11 -13.70 -3.25 21.29
CA GLN A 11 -13.49 -3.63 19.90
C GLN A 11 -14.17 -2.57 19.04
N LYS A 12 -13.36 -1.75 18.37
CA LYS A 12 -13.85 -0.76 17.41
C LYS A 12 -14.50 -1.56 16.28
N GLU A 13 -15.82 -1.50 16.20
CA GLU A 13 -16.56 -2.16 15.13
C GLU A 13 -16.31 -1.43 13.81
N TYR A 14 -15.90 -2.19 12.80
CA TYR A 14 -15.67 -1.70 11.45
C TYR A 14 -16.73 -2.28 10.50
N PRO A 15 -17.09 -1.56 9.42
CA PRO A 15 -17.93 -2.13 8.38
C PRO A 15 -17.34 -3.43 7.84
N LEU A 16 -18.19 -4.41 7.54
CA LEU A 16 -17.75 -5.69 6.97
C LEU A 16 -17.49 -5.60 5.46
N GLU A 17 -17.99 -4.53 4.81
CA GLU A 17 -17.85 -4.26 3.39
C GLU A 17 -17.49 -2.78 3.15
N MET A 18 -16.86 -2.50 2.01
CA MET A 18 -16.68 -1.12 1.53
C MET A 18 -18.04 -0.48 1.34
N THR A 19 -18.26 0.65 2.00
CA THR A 19 -19.52 1.39 1.93
C THR A 19 -19.72 2.03 0.55
N GLU A 20 -20.96 2.37 0.19
CA GLU A 20 -21.26 3.06 -1.07
C GLU A 20 -20.59 4.44 -1.16
N ASP A 21 -20.51 5.18 -0.05
CA ASP A 21 -19.83 6.48 -0.01
C ASP A 21 -18.33 6.33 -0.28
N GLU A 22 -17.68 5.36 0.37
CA GLU A 22 -16.27 5.07 0.11
C GLU A 22 -16.05 4.64 -1.34
N ARG A 23 -16.93 3.82 -1.89
CA ARG A 23 -16.88 3.34 -3.28
C ARG A 23 -16.99 4.50 -4.26
N TYR A 24 -17.98 5.36 -4.06
CA TYR A 24 -18.23 6.54 -4.87
C TYR A 24 -17.04 7.51 -4.80
N LEU A 25 -16.55 7.81 -3.59
CA LEU A 25 -15.43 8.75 -3.41
C LEU A 25 -14.12 8.20 -3.97
N PHE A 26 -13.86 6.89 -3.85
CA PHE A 26 -12.68 6.28 -4.46
C PHE A 26 -12.77 6.27 -5.98
N ASP A 27 -13.92 5.94 -6.57
CA ASP A 27 -14.11 6.03 -8.03
C ASP A 27 -13.97 7.47 -8.53
N LEU A 28 -14.52 8.44 -7.81
CA LEU A 28 -14.43 9.85 -8.18
C LEU A 28 -12.98 10.34 -8.20
N ASN A 29 -12.23 10.02 -7.15
CA ASN A 29 -10.94 10.66 -6.89
C ASN A 29 -9.71 9.80 -7.23
N GLY A 30 -9.85 8.48 -7.27
CA GLY A 30 -8.73 7.53 -7.41
C GLY A 30 -8.02 7.24 -6.09
N PHE A 31 -8.45 7.87 -4.99
CA PHE A 31 -7.93 7.64 -3.64
C PHE A 31 -9.00 7.86 -2.57
N LEU A 32 -8.70 7.38 -1.37
CA LEU A 32 -9.49 7.56 -0.16
C LEU A 32 -8.56 7.70 1.05
N ILE A 33 -8.90 8.59 1.98
CA ILE A 33 -8.24 8.65 3.29
C ILE A 33 -9.11 7.90 4.30
N VAL A 34 -8.53 6.87 4.90
CA VAL A 34 -9.13 6.06 5.96
C VAL A 34 -8.64 6.61 7.30
N ARG A 35 -9.52 7.28 8.04
CA ARG A 35 -9.13 8.02 9.25
C ARG A 35 -8.95 7.11 10.47
N GLY A 36 -7.89 7.36 11.24
CA GLY A 36 -7.65 6.72 12.53
C GLY A 36 -7.71 5.19 12.47
N VAL A 37 -7.01 4.61 11.49
CA VAL A 37 -6.86 3.15 11.34
C VAL A 37 -6.03 2.62 12.51
N LEU A 38 -4.89 3.27 12.79
CA LEU A 38 -4.04 2.96 13.94
C LEU A 38 -4.39 3.86 15.12
N THR A 39 -4.30 3.31 16.33
CA THR A 39 -4.41 4.11 17.56
C THR A 39 -3.13 4.92 17.83
N PRO A 40 -3.17 5.96 18.68
CA PRO A 40 -1.97 6.68 19.09
C PRO A 40 -0.88 5.78 19.69
N GLU A 41 -1.26 4.72 20.40
CA GLU A 41 -0.33 3.75 20.97
C GLU A 41 0.33 2.89 19.90
N GLU A 42 -0.42 2.50 18.86
CA GLU A 42 0.09 1.75 17.71
C GLU A 42 1.04 2.60 16.85
N VAL A 43 0.69 3.88 16.63
CA VAL A 43 1.59 4.86 15.99
C VAL A 43 2.88 5.03 16.80
N THR A 44 2.77 5.15 18.13
CA THR A 44 3.93 5.26 19.03
C THR A 44 4.80 4.00 18.97
N ALA A 45 4.20 2.82 18.96
CA ALA A 45 4.90 1.55 18.84
C ALA A 45 5.63 1.42 17.49
N ALA A 46 4.98 1.77 16.39
CA ALA A 46 5.58 1.76 15.06
C ALA A 46 6.75 2.73 14.95
N ASN A 47 6.62 3.96 15.46
CA ASN A 47 7.71 4.94 15.46
C ASN A 47 8.90 4.48 16.29
N ARG A 48 8.69 3.87 17.46
CA ARG A 48 9.76 3.30 18.27
C ARG A 48 10.48 2.15 17.56
N ALA A 49 9.75 1.27 16.87
CA ALA A 49 10.38 0.23 16.05
C ALA A 49 11.25 0.86 14.94
N ILE A 50 10.75 1.90 14.26
CA ILE A 50 11.53 2.66 13.28
C ILE A 50 12.79 3.26 13.91
N ASP A 51 12.69 3.83 15.12
CA ASP A 51 13.85 4.41 15.82
C ASP A 51 14.92 3.36 16.15
N ASN A 52 14.51 2.16 16.58
CA ASN A 52 15.42 1.05 16.85
C ASN A 52 16.20 0.61 15.59
N HIS A 53 15.55 0.70 14.42
CA HIS A 53 16.13 0.37 13.11
C HIS A 53 16.62 1.59 12.32
N ALA A 54 16.68 2.79 12.94
CA ALA A 54 17.04 4.01 12.22
C ALA A 54 18.46 3.99 11.65
N HIS A 55 19.36 3.23 12.29
CA HIS A 55 20.73 3.03 11.82
C HIS A 55 20.83 2.21 10.51
N GLU A 56 19.75 1.53 10.11
CA GLU A 56 19.65 0.77 8.85
C GLU A 56 19.03 1.60 7.72
N MET A 57 18.59 2.83 7.99
CA MET A 57 18.07 3.75 6.97
C MET A 57 19.16 4.07 5.95
N VAL A 58 18.77 4.02 4.68
CA VAL A 58 19.65 4.40 3.56
C VAL A 58 19.14 5.69 2.93
N GLU A 59 19.94 6.75 2.99
CA GLU A 59 19.64 8.01 2.33
C GLU A 59 19.85 7.91 0.82
N ARG A 60 18.93 8.49 0.04
CA ARG A 60 19.12 8.74 -1.40
C ARG A 60 19.99 9.98 -1.62
N SER A 61 21.27 9.86 -1.27
CA SER A 61 22.23 10.97 -1.35
C SER A 61 22.72 11.24 -2.77
N ASP A 62 22.71 10.23 -3.65
CA ASP A 62 23.19 10.35 -5.02
C ASP A 62 22.15 11.02 -5.93
N ASP A 63 22.61 11.93 -6.82
CA ASP A 63 21.75 12.61 -7.79
C ASP A 63 20.95 11.64 -8.69
N ALA A 64 21.52 10.47 -8.99
CA ALA A 64 20.85 9.43 -9.77
C ALA A 64 19.66 8.77 -9.03
N LEU A 65 19.59 8.91 -7.70
CA LEU A 65 18.51 8.39 -6.87
C LEU A 65 17.43 9.45 -6.57
N ARG A 66 17.70 10.70 -6.94
CA ARG A 66 16.78 11.81 -6.78
C ARG A 66 15.61 11.69 -7.74
N ASN A 67 14.39 11.76 -7.19
CA ASN A 67 13.16 11.51 -7.96
C ASN A 67 12.46 12.79 -8.42
N ALA A 68 13.04 13.95 -8.13
CA ALA A 68 12.55 15.24 -8.57
C ALA A 68 13.58 15.93 -9.46
N LYS A 69 13.10 16.61 -10.50
CA LYS A 69 13.98 17.38 -11.38
C LYS A 69 14.47 18.64 -10.67
N GLU A 70 15.78 18.85 -10.66
CA GLU A 70 16.40 20.04 -10.08
C GLU A 70 15.78 21.33 -10.64
N GLY A 71 15.55 22.30 -9.73
CA GLY A 71 14.95 23.59 -10.06
C GLY A 71 13.43 23.60 -10.25
N THR A 72 12.74 22.48 -9.99
CA THR A 72 11.26 22.39 -10.05
C THR A 72 10.62 22.38 -8.66
N LYS A 73 9.29 22.58 -8.59
CA LYS A 73 8.56 22.64 -7.31
C LYS A 73 8.62 21.39 -6.43
N PHE A 74 8.88 20.21 -7.00
CA PHE A 74 9.02 18.98 -6.21
C PHE A 74 10.45 18.72 -5.74
N PHE A 75 11.42 19.51 -6.21
CA PHE A 75 12.80 19.38 -5.77
C PHE A 75 12.98 19.92 -4.35
N GLY A 76 13.71 19.15 -3.54
CA GLY A 76 14.11 19.56 -2.19
C GLY A 76 15.60 19.92 -2.16
N GLN A 77 15.93 21.03 -1.51
CA GLN A 77 17.31 21.49 -1.34
C GLN A 77 18.02 20.90 -0.11
N GLY A 78 17.30 20.14 0.70
CA GLY A 78 17.81 19.47 1.90
C GLY A 78 18.34 18.05 1.61
N PRO A 79 18.52 17.22 2.66
CA PRO A 79 19.03 15.86 2.54
C PRO A 79 18.11 14.98 1.70
N GLY A 80 18.65 13.92 1.12
CA GLY A 80 17.86 12.91 0.41
C GLY A 80 16.77 12.29 1.29
N ARG A 81 15.76 11.73 0.65
CA ARG A 81 14.82 10.85 1.34
C ARG A 81 15.56 9.62 1.86
N MET A 82 15.22 9.17 3.07
CA MET A 82 15.72 7.93 3.66
C MET A 82 14.72 6.80 3.45
N ASP A 83 15.23 5.66 3.00
CA ASP A 83 14.47 4.43 2.76
C ASP A 83 14.86 3.38 3.82
N LEU A 84 13.87 2.74 4.44
CA LEU A 84 14.06 1.65 5.40
C LEU A 84 13.15 0.47 5.04
N GLY A 85 13.76 -0.69 4.81
CA GLY A 85 13.06 -1.92 4.46
C GLY A 85 12.75 -2.81 5.66
N GLN A 86 12.30 -4.03 5.38
CA GLN A 86 12.30 -5.15 6.32
C GLN A 86 11.43 -4.97 7.57
N CYS A 87 10.48 -4.03 7.58
CA CYS A 87 9.58 -3.80 8.72
C CYS A 87 8.59 -4.95 9.01
N LEU A 88 8.57 -5.99 8.17
CA LEU A 88 7.87 -7.25 8.42
C LEU A 88 8.78 -8.35 8.97
N GLU A 89 10.08 -8.09 9.10
CA GLU A 89 11.13 -9.05 9.48
C GLU A 89 11.81 -8.74 10.83
N TRP A 90 11.41 -7.66 11.52
CA TRP A 90 11.92 -7.24 12.83
C TRP A 90 11.39 -8.09 14.01
N GLY A 91 10.89 -9.29 13.72
CA GLY A 91 10.28 -10.19 14.69
C GLY A 91 8.86 -9.79 15.12
N PRO A 92 8.20 -10.62 15.95
CA PRO A 92 6.76 -10.52 16.23
C PRO A 92 6.31 -9.21 16.88
N GLU A 93 7.12 -8.64 17.77
CA GLU A 93 6.74 -7.44 18.53
C GLU A 93 6.89 -6.17 17.70
N GLU A 94 8.06 -5.94 17.11
CA GLU A 94 8.35 -4.70 16.37
C GLU A 94 7.67 -4.67 14.99
N SER A 95 7.44 -5.83 14.39
CA SER A 95 6.68 -5.92 13.13
C SER A 95 5.16 -5.91 13.34
N ARG A 96 4.66 -5.99 14.58
CA ARG A 96 3.23 -6.22 14.87
C ARG A 96 2.30 -5.22 14.18
N VAL A 97 2.62 -3.93 14.28
CA VAL A 97 1.78 -2.87 13.69
C VAL A 97 1.83 -2.95 12.15
N PHE A 98 3.01 -3.14 11.57
CA PHE A 98 3.18 -3.25 10.12
C PHE A 98 2.51 -4.49 9.54
N ARG A 99 2.59 -5.64 10.22
CA ARG A 99 1.93 -6.90 9.83
C ARG A 99 0.42 -6.77 9.87
N SER A 100 -0.11 -6.06 10.88
CA SER A 100 -1.56 -5.85 11.00
C SER A 100 -2.18 -5.21 9.75
N ILE A 101 -1.42 -4.39 9.00
CA ILE A 101 -1.89 -3.74 7.77
C ILE A 101 -2.28 -4.74 6.69
N LEU A 102 -1.64 -5.92 6.64
CA LEU A 102 -1.95 -6.96 5.66
C LEU A 102 -3.44 -7.35 5.72
N ALA A 103 -3.98 -7.48 6.93
CA ALA A 103 -5.36 -7.96 7.17
C ALA A 103 -6.12 -7.12 8.21
N HIS A 104 -5.85 -5.82 8.28
CA HIS A 104 -6.46 -4.96 9.29
C HIS A 104 -7.99 -4.91 9.08
N PRO A 105 -8.83 -5.11 10.11
CA PRO A 105 -10.28 -5.25 9.94
C PRO A 105 -10.96 -4.01 9.34
N ARG A 106 -10.37 -2.82 9.51
CA ARG A 106 -10.82 -1.58 8.83
C ARG A 106 -10.48 -1.52 7.33
N LEU A 107 -9.40 -2.18 6.92
CA LEU A 107 -8.85 -2.08 5.56
C LEU A 107 -9.29 -3.25 4.67
N VAL A 108 -9.46 -4.46 5.22
CA VAL A 108 -9.92 -5.65 4.49
C VAL A 108 -11.18 -5.38 3.64
N PRO A 109 -12.24 -4.71 4.16
CA PRO A 109 -13.42 -4.38 3.36
C PRO A 109 -13.10 -3.51 2.13
N LEU A 110 -12.20 -2.55 2.29
CA LEU A 110 -11.73 -1.67 1.21
C LEU A 110 -10.87 -2.43 0.20
N PHE A 111 -9.97 -3.29 0.67
CA PHE A 111 -9.17 -4.16 -0.20
C PHE A 111 -10.07 -5.09 -1.02
N HIS A 112 -11.10 -5.69 -0.42
CA HIS A 112 -12.09 -6.47 -1.18
C HIS A 112 -12.88 -5.63 -2.20
N GLY A 113 -13.31 -4.43 -1.80
CA GLY A 113 -14.03 -3.51 -2.68
C GLY A 113 -13.20 -3.07 -3.89
N ILE A 114 -11.90 -2.81 -3.70
CA ILE A 114 -11.02 -2.20 -4.71
C ILE A 114 -10.22 -3.24 -5.52
N LEU A 115 -9.75 -4.32 -4.89
CA LEU A 115 -8.87 -5.34 -5.50
C LEU A 115 -9.61 -6.66 -5.74
N GLY A 116 -10.54 -6.98 -4.85
CA GLY A 116 -11.30 -8.22 -4.87
C GLY A 116 -10.87 -9.18 -3.77
N LYS A 117 -11.67 -10.23 -3.60
CA LYS A 117 -11.31 -11.34 -2.69
C LYS A 117 -9.97 -11.93 -3.11
N GLY A 118 -9.19 -12.35 -2.12
CA GLY A 118 -7.88 -12.94 -2.35
C GLY A 118 -6.83 -11.92 -2.80
N TYR A 119 -7.01 -10.63 -2.56
CA TYR A 119 -5.95 -9.65 -2.76
C TYR A 119 -4.62 -10.11 -2.12
N ARG A 120 -3.50 -9.67 -2.68
CA ARG A 120 -2.16 -10.02 -2.22
C ARG A 120 -1.29 -8.81 -2.02
N MET A 121 -0.32 -8.92 -1.12
CA MET A 121 0.80 -8.01 -1.10
C MET A 121 1.65 -8.22 -2.35
N ASP A 122 2.09 -7.14 -2.97
CA ASP A 122 2.79 -7.18 -4.25
C ASP A 122 4.26 -6.77 -4.14
N HIS A 123 4.58 -5.82 -3.25
CA HIS A 123 5.93 -5.35 -2.97
C HIS A 123 6.28 -5.58 -1.49
N LEU A 124 7.58 -5.70 -1.19
CA LEU A 124 8.05 -5.50 0.19
C LEU A 124 7.71 -4.06 0.63
N PRO A 125 7.18 -3.86 1.85
CA PRO A 125 6.87 -2.53 2.32
C PRO A 125 8.14 -1.69 2.48
N LEU A 126 7.99 -0.38 2.23
CA LEU A 126 9.08 0.58 2.34
C LEU A 126 8.69 1.69 3.30
N ILE A 127 9.48 1.88 4.35
CA ILE A 127 9.36 3.06 5.20
C ILE A 127 10.11 4.20 4.53
N LEU A 128 9.41 5.31 4.36
CA LEU A 128 9.92 6.53 3.79
C LEU A 128 10.05 7.57 4.91
N ALA A 129 11.28 7.99 5.17
CA ALA A 129 11.60 9.05 6.12
C ALA A 129 12.16 10.28 5.40
N GLN A 130 11.65 11.46 5.74
CA GLN A 130 12.09 12.73 5.13
C GLN A 130 12.35 13.75 6.23
N ASN A 131 13.55 14.32 6.24
CA ASN A 131 13.87 15.45 7.09
C ASN A 131 13.47 16.74 6.38
N LYS A 132 13.50 17.87 7.09
CA LYS A 132 13.19 19.17 6.51
C LYS A 132 14.06 19.44 5.28
N GLY A 133 13.42 19.92 4.22
CA GLY A 133 14.02 20.20 2.92
C GLY A 133 14.22 18.98 2.04
N SER A 134 13.92 17.76 2.51
CA SER A 134 14.10 16.56 1.70
C SER A 134 13.30 16.61 0.41
N GLU A 135 13.88 15.99 -0.62
CA GLU A 135 13.28 15.94 -1.95
C GLU A 135 11.90 15.29 -1.97
N GLY A 136 11.07 15.73 -2.91
CA GLY A 136 9.83 15.08 -3.27
C GLY A 136 10.02 13.96 -4.29
N PHE A 137 9.00 13.79 -5.14
CA PHE A 137 8.99 12.88 -6.28
C PHE A 137 8.11 13.54 -7.33
N GLN A 138 8.63 13.72 -8.54
CA GLN A 138 7.84 14.00 -9.74
C GLN A 138 6.56 13.16 -9.78
N LEU A 139 5.52 13.74 -10.40
CA LEU A 139 4.32 12.96 -10.65
C LEU A 139 4.63 11.75 -11.54
N HIS A 140 4.06 10.62 -11.18
CA HIS A 140 4.24 9.34 -11.85
C HIS A 140 2.98 8.48 -11.67
N GLY A 141 3.01 7.28 -12.25
CA GLY A 141 1.86 6.41 -12.33
C GLY A 141 0.90 6.86 -13.43
N GLY A 142 -0.37 6.45 -13.29
CA GLY A 142 -1.36 6.69 -14.33
C GLY A 142 -1.76 5.42 -15.08
N THR A 143 -3.05 5.21 -15.30
CA THR A 143 -3.53 4.21 -16.27
C THR A 143 -3.03 4.55 -17.68
N ILE A 144 -3.01 5.85 -18.00
CA ILE A 144 -2.16 6.41 -19.04
C ILE A 144 -0.95 7.02 -18.32
N ASP A 145 0.24 6.53 -18.63
CA ASP A 145 1.46 7.04 -18.01
C ASP A 145 1.57 8.54 -18.25
N CYS A 146 1.75 9.30 -17.17
CA CYS A 146 1.70 10.76 -17.25
C CYS A 146 2.83 11.35 -18.09
N THR A 147 3.95 10.63 -18.26
CA THR A 147 5.15 11.13 -18.95
C THR A 147 5.21 10.67 -20.40
N SER A 148 4.97 9.41 -20.69
CA SER A 148 4.99 8.86 -22.05
C SER A 148 3.66 9.11 -22.77
N GLY A 149 2.54 8.99 -22.06
CA GLY A 149 1.19 8.97 -22.64
C GLY A 149 0.75 7.59 -23.12
N GLU A 150 1.53 6.55 -22.83
CA GLU A 150 1.20 5.17 -23.19
C GLU A 150 0.23 4.56 -22.17
N TYR A 151 -0.63 3.67 -22.66
CA TYR A 151 -1.49 2.88 -21.78
C TYR A 151 -0.65 1.87 -20.98
N ASN A 152 -0.78 1.91 -19.66
CA ASN A 152 -0.11 1.00 -18.75
C ASN A 152 -1.10 -0.01 -18.15
N PRO A 153 -1.23 -1.22 -18.73
CA PRO A 153 -2.19 -2.23 -18.23
C PRO A 153 -1.87 -2.69 -16.79
N HIS A 154 -0.61 -2.56 -16.35
CA HIS A 154 -0.20 -2.98 -15.01
C HIS A 154 -0.69 -2.03 -13.91
N LEU A 155 -1.04 -0.80 -14.26
CA LEU A 155 -1.61 0.21 -13.36
C LEU A 155 -3.09 0.50 -13.68
N ALA A 156 -3.70 -0.29 -14.56
CA ALA A 156 -5.05 -0.04 -15.03
C ALA A 156 -6.09 -0.01 -13.89
N TYR A 157 -7.04 0.90 -14.04
CA TYR A 157 -8.23 1.01 -13.20
C TYR A 157 -9.48 0.74 -14.03
N HIS A 158 -10.36 -0.11 -13.52
CA HIS A 158 -11.66 -0.39 -14.13
C HIS A 158 -12.79 -0.31 -13.11
N CYS A 159 -13.93 0.23 -13.55
CA CYS A 159 -15.17 0.23 -12.79
C CYS A 159 -16.30 -0.23 -13.72
N HIS A 160 -16.83 -1.42 -13.48
CA HIS A 160 -17.88 -2.02 -14.31
C HIS A 160 -18.97 -2.61 -13.41
N HIS A 161 -20.23 -2.28 -13.71
CA HIS A 161 -21.40 -2.74 -12.94
C HIS A 161 -21.24 -2.54 -11.42
N GLY A 162 -20.78 -1.36 -11.02
CA GLY A 162 -20.57 -1.00 -9.61
C GLY A 162 -19.37 -1.70 -8.94
N THR A 163 -18.55 -2.45 -9.68
CA THR A 163 -17.37 -3.14 -9.14
C THR A 163 -16.08 -2.45 -9.58
N ILE A 164 -15.28 -2.02 -8.61
CA ILE A 164 -13.96 -1.44 -8.81
C ILE A 164 -12.90 -2.55 -8.87
N ARG A 165 -11.97 -2.43 -9.82
CA ARG A 165 -10.74 -3.23 -9.90
C ARG A 165 -9.55 -2.35 -10.26
N SER A 166 -8.68 -2.11 -9.28
CA SER A 166 -7.37 -1.51 -9.48
C SER A 166 -6.33 -2.62 -9.66
N SER A 167 -5.50 -2.56 -10.71
CA SER A 167 -4.43 -3.54 -10.92
C SER A 167 -3.34 -3.47 -9.85
N LEU A 168 -3.13 -2.28 -9.27
CA LEU A 168 -2.21 -2.05 -8.16
C LEU A 168 -2.78 -0.94 -7.26
N LEU A 169 -2.73 -1.16 -5.95
CA LEU A 169 -3.23 -0.25 -4.92
C LEU A 169 -2.09 0.10 -3.97
N GLY A 170 -1.75 1.39 -3.92
CA GLY A 170 -0.88 1.93 -2.89
C GLY A 170 -1.64 2.10 -1.57
N CYS A 171 -0.98 1.74 -0.47
CA CYS A 171 -1.48 1.86 0.88
C CYS A 171 -0.42 2.56 1.74
N ASN A 172 -0.55 3.87 1.88
CA ASN A 172 0.36 4.71 2.67
C ASN A 172 -0.14 4.81 4.11
N VAL A 173 0.57 4.17 5.03
CA VAL A 173 0.32 4.24 6.48
C VAL A 173 1.05 5.45 7.05
N ILE A 174 0.29 6.41 7.57
CA ILE A 174 0.81 7.71 8.02
C ILE A 174 1.26 7.59 9.48
N LEU A 175 2.53 7.87 9.77
CA LEU A 175 3.11 7.74 11.13
C LEU A 175 3.56 9.07 11.73
N GLU A 176 3.48 10.14 10.95
CA GLU A 176 3.65 11.53 11.37
C GLU A 176 2.59 12.38 10.67
N ASP A 177 2.14 13.46 11.30
CA ASP A 177 1.16 14.37 10.72
C ASP A 177 1.68 14.95 9.39
N HIS A 178 0.80 15.02 8.39
CA HIS A 178 1.01 15.79 7.17
C HIS A 178 0.00 16.94 7.16
N ASN A 179 0.36 18.08 7.73
CA ASN A 179 -0.50 19.27 7.73
C ASN A 179 -0.49 19.93 6.33
N PRO A 180 -1.47 20.78 6.01
CA PRO A 180 -1.45 21.55 4.78
C PRO A 180 -0.14 22.34 4.63
N GLY A 181 0.59 22.09 3.54
CA GLY A 181 1.85 22.78 3.23
C GLY A 181 3.12 22.11 3.77
N ASP A 182 3.02 21.07 4.58
CA ASP A 182 4.20 20.31 5.06
C ASP A 182 4.91 19.56 3.92
N GLY A 183 4.20 19.32 2.82
CA GLY A 183 4.68 18.54 1.67
C GLY A 183 4.31 17.07 1.77
N GLY A 184 5.15 16.18 1.23
CA GLY A 184 4.88 14.74 1.20
C GLY A 184 3.88 14.35 0.10
N PHE A 185 3.16 13.25 0.29
CA PHE A 185 2.30 12.66 -0.74
C PHE A 185 1.36 13.67 -1.40
N CYS A 186 1.36 13.70 -2.74
CA CYS A 186 0.43 14.48 -3.54
C CYS A 186 -0.19 13.62 -4.65
N ILE A 187 -1.35 14.02 -5.14
CA ILE A 187 -2.14 13.25 -6.09
C ILE A 187 -2.93 14.18 -7.02
N VAL A 188 -3.24 13.71 -8.23
CA VAL A 188 -4.13 14.38 -9.18
C VAL A 188 -5.47 13.63 -9.20
N PRO A 189 -6.50 14.12 -8.48
CA PRO A 189 -7.76 13.39 -8.35
C PRO A 189 -8.42 13.13 -9.70
N GLY A 190 -8.98 11.94 -9.88
CA GLY A 190 -9.69 11.55 -11.11
C GLY A 190 -8.79 11.13 -12.27
N SER A 191 -7.48 11.32 -12.17
CA SER A 191 -6.53 11.00 -13.25
C SER A 191 -6.42 9.51 -13.57
N HIS A 192 -6.87 8.62 -12.67
CA HIS A 192 -7.02 7.19 -12.93
C HIS A 192 -8.01 6.83 -14.01
N LYS A 193 -8.92 7.76 -14.33
CA LYS A 193 -9.86 7.65 -15.45
C LYS A 193 -9.44 8.47 -16.68
N SER A 194 -8.30 9.17 -16.61
CA SER A 194 -7.77 9.91 -17.75
C SER A 194 -7.39 8.95 -18.87
N ASN A 195 -7.76 9.28 -20.11
CA ASN A 195 -7.32 8.61 -21.32
C ASN A 195 -6.34 9.46 -22.15
N PHE A 196 -5.73 10.47 -21.51
CA PHE A 196 -4.84 11.41 -22.17
C PHE A 196 -3.55 11.60 -21.38
N LYS A 197 -2.47 11.83 -22.14
CA LYS A 197 -1.16 12.22 -21.61
C LYS A 197 -1.28 13.51 -20.78
N MET A 198 -0.56 13.56 -19.66
CA MET A 198 -0.52 14.74 -18.82
C MET A 198 0.13 15.94 -19.55
N PRO A 199 -0.37 17.18 -19.38
CA PRO A 199 0.22 18.36 -20.00
C PRO A 199 1.70 18.57 -19.61
N LYS A 200 2.51 19.03 -20.57
CA LYS A 200 3.93 19.32 -20.35
C LYS A 200 4.11 20.34 -19.22
N GLY A 201 4.97 20.00 -18.25
CA GLY A 201 5.29 20.82 -17.07
C GLY A 201 4.42 20.54 -15.85
N MET A 202 3.29 19.85 -15.99
CA MET A 202 2.48 19.44 -14.82
C MET A 202 3.15 18.32 -14.02
N VAL A 203 3.87 17.42 -14.71
CA VAL A 203 4.65 16.32 -14.07
C VAL A 203 5.64 16.84 -13.01
N ASP A 204 6.15 18.05 -13.23
CA ASP A 204 7.12 18.74 -12.36
C ASP A 204 6.46 19.73 -11.37
N GLY A 205 5.14 19.91 -11.43
CA GLY A 205 4.40 20.91 -10.67
C GLY A 205 4.52 22.36 -11.19
N GLU A 206 5.19 22.57 -12.32
CA GLU A 206 5.43 23.90 -12.90
C GLU A 206 4.18 24.52 -13.53
N LYS A 207 3.21 23.68 -13.94
CA LYS A 207 1.93 24.11 -14.50
C LYS A 207 0.78 23.34 -13.87
N TYR A 208 -0.39 23.97 -13.80
CA TYR A 208 -1.63 23.34 -13.34
C TYR A 208 -1.53 22.77 -11.91
N GLU A 209 -0.75 23.42 -11.04
CA GLU A 209 -0.55 22.98 -9.66
C GLU A 209 -1.87 22.93 -8.87
N GLU A 210 -2.84 23.77 -9.22
CA GLU A 210 -4.16 23.81 -8.59
C GLU A 210 -4.95 22.49 -8.72
N TYR A 211 -4.55 21.60 -9.63
CA TYR A 211 -5.11 20.24 -9.78
C TYR A 211 -4.30 19.16 -9.05
N ILE A 212 -3.17 19.53 -8.44
CA ILE A 212 -2.28 18.64 -7.69
C ILE A 212 -2.50 18.89 -6.19
N ILE A 213 -3.25 18.00 -5.55
CA ILE A 213 -3.59 18.14 -4.14
C ILE A 213 -2.54 17.46 -3.25
N GLN A 214 -2.23 18.08 -2.11
CA GLN A 214 -1.55 17.42 -1.00
C GLN A 214 -2.61 17.14 0.09
N PRO A 215 -3.09 15.89 0.24
CA PRO A 215 -4.11 15.59 1.23
C PRO A 215 -3.56 15.72 2.65
N ALA A 216 -4.29 16.42 3.52
CA ALA A 216 -3.92 16.53 4.93
C ALA A 216 -4.31 15.26 5.70
N THR A 217 -3.33 14.69 6.41
CA THR A 217 -3.48 13.44 7.19
C THR A 217 -2.90 13.58 8.58
N LYS A 218 -3.45 12.81 9.51
CA LYS A 218 -2.93 12.68 10.87
C LYS A 218 -2.22 11.34 11.04
N ALA A 219 -1.27 11.28 11.96
CA ALA A 219 -0.64 10.01 12.30
C ALA A 219 -1.71 8.98 12.72
N GLY A 220 -1.63 7.79 12.13
CA GLY A 220 -2.61 6.71 12.24
C GLY A 220 -3.67 6.67 11.13
N ASP A 221 -3.73 7.68 10.26
CA ASP A 221 -4.49 7.60 9.01
C ASP A 221 -3.82 6.65 8.00
N VAL A 222 -4.61 6.15 7.04
CA VAL A 222 -4.11 5.42 5.87
C VAL A 222 -4.65 6.08 4.60
N ILE A 223 -3.79 6.33 3.62
CA ILE A 223 -4.21 6.73 2.27
C ILE A 223 -4.19 5.49 1.39
N LEU A 224 -5.35 5.11 0.85
CA LEU A 224 -5.45 4.12 -0.22
C LEU A 224 -5.58 4.84 -1.55
N PHE A 225 -4.77 4.51 -2.54
CA PHE A 225 -4.82 5.13 -3.87
C PHE A 225 -4.53 4.12 -4.96
N SER A 226 -5.31 4.15 -6.05
CA SER A 226 -4.95 3.40 -7.25
C SER A 226 -3.63 3.95 -7.78
N GLU A 227 -2.65 3.10 -8.04
CA GLU A 227 -1.41 3.52 -8.72
C GLU A 227 -1.67 3.93 -10.19
N GLY A 228 -2.86 3.61 -10.70
CA GLY A 228 -3.40 4.20 -11.91
C GLY A 228 -3.77 5.68 -11.77
N THR A 229 -3.82 6.23 -10.56
CA THR A 229 -3.96 7.68 -10.32
C THR A 229 -2.59 8.31 -10.33
N VAL A 230 -2.41 9.39 -11.08
CA VAL A 230 -1.16 10.13 -11.11
C VAL A 230 -0.89 10.75 -9.74
N HIS A 231 0.27 10.45 -9.17
CA HIS A 231 0.64 10.83 -7.81
C HIS A 231 2.15 11.11 -7.71
N GLY A 232 2.58 11.69 -6.61
CA GLY A 232 3.98 12.03 -6.37
C GLY A 232 4.20 12.44 -4.92
N ALA A 233 5.26 13.21 -4.68
CA ALA A 233 5.49 13.85 -3.40
C ALA A 233 6.01 15.27 -3.57
N LYS A 234 5.45 16.22 -2.82
CA LYS A 234 6.03 17.55 -2.64
C LYS A 234 7.23 17.46 -1.68
N SER A 235 8.19 18.37 -1.85
CA SER A 235 9.34 18.49 -0.93
C SER A 235 8.86 18.73 0.50
N TRP A 236 9.57 18.14 1.47
CA TRP A 236 9.15 18.19 2.87
C TRP A 236 9.62 19.48 3.54
N THR A 237 8.74 20.20 4.24
CA THR A 237 9.03 21.53 4.80
C THR A 237 8.95 21.59 6.33
N SER A 238 8.29 20.62 6.96
CA SER A 238 8.12 20.56 8.41
C SER A 238 9.43 20.26 9.15
N ASP A 239 9.57 20.78 10.36
CA ASP A 239 10.69 20.49 11.26
C ASP A 239 10.59 19.08 11.88
N ARG A 240 9.43 18.43 11.80
CA ARG A 240 9.25 17.03 12.22
C ARG A 240 9.65 16.11 11.08
N GLN A 241 10.35 15.01 11.37
CA GLN A 241 10.68 14.03 10.35
C GLN A 241 9.41 13.34 9.86
N ARG A 242 9.13 13.44 8.56
CA ARG A 242 8.05 12.69 7.93
C ARG A 242 8.32 11.20 8.09
N ARG A 243 7.30 10.42 8.43
CA ARG A 243 7.37 8.96 8.46
C ARG A 243 6.10 8.35 7.87
N THR A 244 6.25 7.48 6.88
CA THR A 244 5.16 6.69 6.32
C THR A 244 5.67 5.30 5.99
N ALA A 245 4.83 4.27 6.12
CA ALA A 245 5.09 2.95 5.57
C ALA A 245 4.21 2.73 4.34
N LEU A 246 4.83 2.53 3.17
CA LEU A 246 4.14 2.28 1.91
C LEU A 246 4.06 0.78 1.65
N PHE A 247 2.83 0.28 1.60
CA PHE A 247 2.48 -1.05 1.14
C PHE A 247 1.87 -0.97 -0.25
N ARG A 248 2.02 -2.05 -1.04
CA ARG A 248 1.33 -2.19 -2.32
C ARG A 248 0.64 -3.53 -2.39
N PHE A 249 -0.61 -3.49 -2.83
CA PHE A 249 -1.47 -4.65 -2.96
C PHE A 249 -2.02 -4.77 -4.38
N SER A 250 -2.25 -6.00 -4.81
CA SER A 250 -2.77 -6.33 -6.14
C SER A 250 -3.93 -7.32 -6.04
N PRO A 251 -4.79 -7.42 -7.07
CA PRO A 251 -5.70 -8.54 -7.21
C PRO A 251 -4.96 -9.89 -7.17
N ALA A 252 -5.66 -10.97 -6.81
CA ALA A 252 -5.09 -12.30 -6.61
C ALA A 252 -4.21 -12.80 -7.77
N THR A 253 -4.54 -12.42 -9.00
CA THR A 253 -3.86 -12.89 -10.24
C THR A 253 -2.88 -11.89 -10.83
N ASN A 254 -2.75 -10.69 -10.25
CA ASN A 254 -1.91 -9.62 -10.80
C ASN A 254 -0.57 -9.55 -10.07
N VAL A 255 0.47 -9.19 -10.83
CA VAL A 255 1.84 -9.02 -10.34
C VAL A 255 2.44 -7.79 -10.99
N TYR A 256 2.95 -6.88 -10.18
CA TYR A 256 3.80 -5.79 -10.63
C TYR A 256 5.23 -5.97 -10.11
N GLY A 257 5.36 -6.21 -8.81
CA GLY A 257 6.62 -6.43 -8.11
C GLY A 257 7.18 -7.84 -8.31
N ARG A 258 8.52 -7.92 -8.38
CA ARG A 258 9.24 -9.21 -8.46
C ARG A 258 9.51 -9.84 -7.09
N SER A 259 9.21 -9.13 -6.01
CA SER A 259 9.67 -9.46 -4.65
C SER A 259 9.28 -10.87 -4.18
N TYR A 260 8.09 -11.35 -4.54
CA TYR A 260 7.67 -12.71 -4.20
C TYR A 260 8.60 -13.79 -4.78
N PHE A 261 9.26 -13.55 -5.90
CA PHE A 261 10.10 -14.55 -6.58
C PHE A 261 11.57 -14.46 -6.19
N GLY A 262 11.95 -13.50 -5.34
CA GLY A 262 13.35 -13.13 -5.09
C GLY A 262 14.06 -13.94 -4.01
N HIS A 263 13.37 -14.79 -3.27
CA HIS A 263 13.93 -15.47 -2.08
C HIS A 263 13.93 -16.99 -2.24
N GLU A 264 14.79 -17.68 -1.48
CA GLU A 264 15.15 -19.10 -1.57
C GLU A 264 13.96 -20.03 -1.96
N GLY A 265 13.88 -20.44 -3.23
CA GLY A 265 12.87 -21.39 -3.70
C GLY A 265 11.50 -20.79 -4.08
N GLY A 266 11.36 -19.46 -4.07
CA GLY A 266 10.12 -18.74 -4.34
C GLY A 266 9.32 -18.49 -3.06
N GLY A 267 8.92 -17.24 -2.83
CA GLY A 267 8.22 -16.79 -1.64
C GLY A 267 8.79 -15.49 -1.06
N TRP A 268 8.20 -15.04 0.05
CA TRP A 268 8.72 -13.93 0.84
C TRP A 268 9.86 -14.39 1.76
N PRO A 269 10.68 -13.48 2.33
CA PRO A 269 11.64 -13.81 3.37
C PRO A 269 11.00 -14.63 4.50
N THR A 270 11.63 -15.73 4.92
CA THR A 270 11.09 -16.66 5.93
C THR A 270 10.70 -15.97 7.24
N LYS A 271 11.49 -14.97 7.66
CA LYS A 271 11.24 -14.16 8.87
C LYS A 271 9.89 -13.45 8.87
N MET A 272 9.33 -13.14 7.68
CA MET A 272 8.02 -12.49 7.58
C MET A 272 6.87 -13.38 8.05
N TYR A 273 7.01 -14.70 7.95
CA TYR A 273 5.94 -15.65 8.25
C TYR A 273 5.81 -16.00 9.75
N GLU A 274 6.78 -15.58 10.56
CA GLU A 274 6.83 -15.84 11.99
C GLU A 274 5.72 -15.07 12.72
N GLY A 275 4.84 -15.76 13.44
CA GLY A 275 3.81 -15.11 14.26
C GLY A 275 2.68 -14.43 13.47
N LEU A 276 2.55 -14.68 12.16
CA LEU A 276 1.39 -14.21 11.38
C LEU A 276 0.13 -15.00 11.75
N THR A 277 -0.99 -14.26 11.84
CA THR A 277 -2.33 -14.84 11.82
C THR A 277 -2.63 -15.51 10.47
N GLU A 278 -3.66 -16.35 10.41
CA GLU A 278 -4.10 -16.96 9.15
C GLU A 278 -4.47 -15.91 8.11
N ALA A 279 -5.15 -14.83 8.53
CA ALA A 279 -5.57 -13.75 7.64
C ALA A 279 -4.38 -13.00 7.05
N GLU A 280 -3.39 -12.63 7.86
CA GLU A 280 -2.16 -11.98 7.37
C GLU A 280 -1.39 -12.89 6.42
N ARG A 281 -1.32 -14.20 6.74
CA ARG A 281 -0.65 -15.20 5.89
C ARG A 281 -1.35 -15.34 4.52
N ALA A 282 -2.68 -15.25 4.47
CA ALA A 282 -3.44 -15.35 3.22
C ALA A 282 -3.10 -14.25 2.20
N VAL A 283 -2.62 -13.10 2.67
CA VAL A 283 -2.24 -11.94 1.83
C VAL A 283 -0.86 -12.13 1.21
N LEU A 284 -0.06 -13.06 1.75
CA LEU A 284 1.29 -13.36 1.28
C LEU A 284 1.34 -14.44 0.20
N GLU A 285 0.20 -14.91 -0.29
CA GLU A 285 0.11 -15.91 -1.34
C GLU A 285 0.67 -15.43 -2.70
N PRO A 286 1.22 -16.35 -3.52
CA PRO A 286 1.61 -16.05 -4.90
C PRO A 286 0.43 -15.59 -5.76
N PRO A 287 0.72 -15.10 -6.98
CA PRO A 287 -0.31 -14.73 -7.94
C PRO A 287 -0.99 -15.96 -8.57
N TYR A 288 -2.24 -16.22 -8.21
CA TYR A 288 -3.07 -17.25 -8.84
C TYR A 288 -4.55 -17.04 -8.52
N ALA A 289 -5.43 -17.68 -9.29
CA ALA A 289 -6.87 -17.46 -9.18
C ALA A 289 -7.46 -18.00 -7.87
N ASN A 290 -8.43 -17.29 -7.31
CA ASN A 290 -9.10 -17.66 -6.04
C ASN A 290 -9.67 -19.09 -6.04
N ARG A 291 -10.10 -19.59 -7.19
CA ARG A 291 -10.69 -20.93 -7.36
C ARG A 291 -9.69 -22.10 -7.20
N LEU A 292 -8.40 -21.81 -7.03
CA LEU A 292 -7.33 -22.80 -6.97
C LEU A 292 -6.82 -22.93 -5.53
N ASP A 293 -7.71 -23.27 -4.60
CA ASP A 293 -7.38 -23.52 -3.19
C ASP A 293 -6.72 -22.30 -2.51
N ARG A 294 -7.05 -21.07 -2.95
CA ARG A 294 -6.54 -19.84 -2.34
C ARG A 294 -7.19 -19.60 -0.98
N PRO A 295 -6.44 -19.29 0.09
CA PRO A 295 -6.99 -18.75 1.31
C PRO A 295 -7.53 -17.33 1.06
N ASN A 296 -8.78 -17.10 1.41
CA ASN A 296 -9.46 -15.81 1.27
C ASN A 296 -9.93 -15.35 2.65
N ILE A 297 -9.67 -14.09 2.96
CA ILE A 297 -10.16 -13.47 4.18
C ILE A 297 -11.67 -13.23 4.01
N ARG A 298 -12.46 -13.63 5.00
CA ARG A 298 -13.89 -13.36 5.11
C ARG A 298 -14.14 -11.99 5.74
N PRO A 299 -15.35 -11.42 5.59
CA PRO A 299 -15.66 -10.13 6.21
C PRO A 299 -15.45 -10.09 7.73
N ASP A 300 -15.63 -11.22 8.42
CA ASP A 300 -15.40 -11.37 9.87
C ASP A 300 -13.93 -11.57 10.27
N GLY A 301 -13.00 -11.55 9.30
CA GLY A 301 -11.57 -11.76 9.50
C GLY A 301 -11.12 -13.22 9.54
N SER A 302 -12.04 -14.19 9.50
CA SER A 302 -11.68 -15.62 9.38
C SER A 302 -11.19 -15.94 7.96
N VAL A 303 -10.49 -17.07 7.79
CA VAL A 303 -9.97 -17.50 6.48
C VAL A 303 -10.76 -18.68 5.95
N GLU A 304 -11.17 -18.60 4.69
CA GLU A 304 -11.76 -19.72 3.95
C GLU A 304 -10.91 -20.11 2.75
N ILE A 305 -10.83 -21.40 2.47
CA ILE A 305 -10.14 -21.91 1.28
C ILE A 305 -11.20 -22.35 0.26
N THR A 306 -11.16 -21.76 -0.94
CA THR A 306 -12.05 -22.20 -2.03
C THR A 306 -11.51 -23.51 -2.62
N GLN A 307 -12.07 -24.64 -2.20
CA GLN A 307 -11.59 -25.95 -2.64
C GLN A 307 -12.24 -26.41 -3.94
N ARG A 308 -11.44 -26.97 -4.86
CA ARG A 308 -11.98 -27.76 -5.98
C ARG A 308 -12.47 -29.12 -5.48
N SER A 309 -13.54 -29.62 -6.12
CA SER A 309 -14.07 -30.96 -5.85
C SER A 309 -12.97 -32.01 -5.94
N GLU A 310 -12.93 -32.93 -4.99
CA GLU A 310 -11.91 -33.97 -4.89
C GLU A 310 -11.73 -34.77 -6.18
N ARG A 311 -12.83 -35.15 -6.85
CA ARG A 311 -12.79 -35.88 -8.12
C ARG A 311 -12.00 -35.16 -9.22
N LYS A 312 -12.12 -33.82 -9.30
CA LYS A 312 -11.39 -33.00 -10.27
C LYS A 312 -9.90 -32.97 -9.95
N ARG A 313 -9.52 -32.85 -8.68
CA ARG A 313 -8.10 -32.88 -8.25
C ARG A 313 -7.47 -34.25 -8.50
N GLN A 314 -8.21 -35.33 -8.25
CA GLN A 314 -7.76 -36.70 -8.56
C GLN A 314 -7.60 -36.90 -10.08
N HIS A 315 -8.50 -36.35 -10.89
CA HIS A 315 -8.40 -36.40 -12.34
C HIS A 315 -7.16 -35.66 -12.85
N ASP A 316 -6.90 -34.45 -12.33
CA ASP A 316 -5.70 -33.68 -12.70
C ASP A 316 -4.42 -34.43 -12.29
N GLN A 317 -4.41 -35.07 -11.11
CA GLN A 317 -3.29 -35.91 -10.66
C GLN A 317 -3.05 -37.12 -11.57
N GLN A 318 -4.12 -37.74 -12.09
CA GLN A 318 -4.04 -38.87 -13.01
C GLN A 318 -3.47 -38.45 -14.38
N ILE A 319 -3.81 -37.26 -14.85
CA ILE A 319 -3.37 -36.77 -16.17
C ILE A 319 -1.96 -36.16 -16.11
N PHE A 320 -1.74 -35.25 -15.16
CA PHE A 320 -0.56 -34.38 -15.15
C PHE A 320 0.49 -34.79 -14.11
N GLY A 321 0.20 -35.77 -13.24
CA GLY A 321 1.10 -36.13 -12.14
C GLY A 321 1.12 -35.09 -11.01
N THR A 322 0.21 -34.12 -11.03
CA THR A 322 0.06 -33.05 -10.02
C THR A 322 -1.42 -32.82 -9.71
N LYS A 323 -1.74 -32.47 -8.45
CA LYS A 323 -3.11 -32.13 -8.01
C LYS A 323 -3.64 -30.82 -8.60
N TYR A 324 -2.77 -30.10 -9.31
CA TYR A 324 -3.03 -28.81 -9.92
C TYR A 324 -2.60 -28.86 -11.38
N PHE A 325 -3.44 -28.35 -12.27
CA PHE A 325 -3.12 -28.11 -13.68
C PHE A 325 -2.39 -26.76 -13.83
#